data_AF-A0A2E0GIS9-F1
#
_entry.id   AF-A0A2E0GIS9-F1
#
_cell.length_a   1.000
_cell.length_b   1.000
_cell.length_c   1.000
_cell.angle_alpha   90.00
_cell.angle_beta   90.00
_cell.angle_gamma   90.00
#
_symmetry.space_group_name_H-M   'P 1'
#
loop_
_entity.id
_entity.type
_entity.pdbx_description
1 polymer ?
#
loop_
_entity_poly.entity_id
_entity_poly.type
_entity_poly.pdbx_seq_one_letter_code
_entity_poly.pdbx_strand_id
1 'polypeptide(L)' 'DLFFPERGASTREAKEVCQGCVVKDDCLEFALQNGEKFGIWGGMSERERRRIRRQRALERAAAAERTAEIERLADHRSA' A
#
# COMPACT_ATOMS: atom_id res chain seq x y z
N ASP A 1 -5.63 0.54 24.16
CA ASP A 1 -4.45 0.82 23.33
C ASP A 1 -4.90 1.58 22.08
N LEU A 2 -4.26 2.71 21.75
CA LEU A 2 -4.73 3.67 20.73
C LEU A 2 -4.47 3.18 19.30
N PHE A 3 -3.28 2.64 19.04
CA PHE A 3 -2.88 2.21 17.70
C PHE A 3 -3.32 0.78 17.37
N PHE A 4 -3.71 -0.01 18.38
CA PHE A 4 -4.24 -1.35 18.24
C PHE A 4 -5.67 -1.43 18.81
N PRO A 5 -6.64 -0.76 18.18
CA PRO A 5 -8.00 -0.74 18.68
C PRO A 5 -8.67 -2.11 18.55
N GLU A 6 -9.58 -2.42 19.46
CA GLU A 6 -10.44 -3.59 19.36
C GLU A 6 -11.30 -3.57 18.10
N ARG A 7 -11.80 -4.74 17.68
CA ARG A 7 -12.62 -4.85 16.47
C ARG A 7 -13.87 -3.98 16.60
N GLY A 8 -14.03 -3.02 15.69
CA GLY A 8 -15.18 -2.11 15.65
C GLY A 8 -14.97 -0.81 16.44
N ALA A 9 -13.88 -0.69 17.21
CA ALA A 9 -13.53 0.57 17.85
C ALA A 9 -13.06 1.62 16.83
N SER A 10 -13.15 2.89 17.23
CA SER A 10 -12.78 4.01 16.37
C SER A 10 -11.29 4.00 16.03
N THR A 11 -10.97 4.33 14.78
CA THR A 11 -9.59 4.54 14.32
C THR A 11 -9.22 6.02 14.21
N ARG A 12 -10.16 6.92 14.51
CA ARG A 12 -10.04 8.35 14.22
C ARG A 12 -8.88 8.99 14.97
N GLU A 13 -8.81 8.80 16.28
CA GLU A 13 -7.80 9.41 17.14
C GLU A 13 -6.37 8.98 16.75
N ALA A 14 -6.14 7.69 16.53
CA ALA A 14 -4.84 7.19 16.06
C ALA A 14 -4.43 7.81 14.71
N LYS A 15 -5.39 8.00 13.80
CA LYS A 15 -5.14 8.63 12.50
C LYS A 15 -4.83 10.12 12.62
N GLU A 16 -5.47 10.82 13.54
CA GLU A 16 -5.19 12.24 13.83
C GLU A 16 -3.74 12.39 14.33
N VAL A 17 -3.30 11.53 15.25
CA VAL A 17 -1.89 11.50 15.70
C VAL A 17 -0.93 11.29 14.54
N CYS A 18 -1.25 10.38 13.61
CA CYS A 18 -0.40 10.15 12.44
C CYS A 18 -0.25 11.36 11.51
N GLN A 19 -1.18 12.33 11.48
CA GLN A 19 -1.08 13.47 10.55
C GLN A 19 0.10 14.41 10.84
N GLY A 20 0.50 14.53 12.11
CA GLY A 20 1.66 15.31 12.52
C GLY A 20 2.97 14.52 12.55
N CYS A 21 2.95 13.23 12.18
CA CYS A 21 4.10 12.36 12.31
C CYS A 21 5.07 12.52 11.13
N VAL A 22 6.30 12.93 11.41
CA VAL A 22 7.34 13.16 10.38
C VAL A 22 7.79 11.88 9.65
N VAL A 23 7.56 10.70 10.25
CA VAL A 23 7.87 9.39 9.67
C VAL A 23 6.62 8.64 9.17
N LYS A 24 5.51 9.35 8.95
CA LYS A 24 4.22 8.74 8.56
C LYS A 24 4.35 7.83 7.34
N ASP A 25 5.06 8.29 6.31
CA ASP A 25 5.21 7.56 5.05
C ASP A 25 6.14 6.35 5.20
N ASP A 26 7.28 6.51 5.88
CA ASP A 26 8.19 5.39 6.19
C ASP A 26 7.50 4.32 7.04
N CYS A 27 6.70 4.74 8.03
CA CYS A 27 5.88 3.86 8.86
C CYS A 27 4.85 3.09 8.03
N LEU A 28 4.20 3.76 7.07
CA LEU A 28 3.26 3.12 6.15
C LEU A 28 3.97 2.09 5.26
N GLU A 29 5.10 2.46 4.67
CA GLU A 29 5.88 1.58 3.81
C GLU A 29 6.38 0.35 4.56
N PHE A 30 6.92 0.54 5.76
CA PHE A 30 7.30 -0.57 6.64
C PHE A 30 6.13 -1.54 6.83
N ALA A 31 4.96 -1.03 7.20
CA ALA A 31 3.79 -1.88 7.42
C ALA A 31 3.31 -2.59 6.14
N LEU A 32 3.42 -1.92 4.98
CA LEU A 32 3.05 -2.52 3.69
C LEU A 32 4.00 -3.65 3.31
N GLN A 33 5.31 -3.44 3.43
CA GLN A 33 6.36 -4.40 3.09
C GLN A 33 6.37 -5.62 4.01
N ASN A 34 6.23 -5.40 5.32
CA ASN A 34 6.28 -6.46 6.33
C ASN A 34 4.95 -7.20 6.52
N GLY A 35 3.91 -6.82 5.77
CA GLY A 35 2.63 -7.53 5.86
C GLY A 35 1.90 -7.32 7.20
N GLU A 36 2.17 -6.20 7.90
CA GLU A 36 1.66 -5.96 9.25
C GLU A 36 0.15 -6.12 9.32
N LYS A 37 -0.29 -7.01 10.21
CA LYS A 37 -1.66 -7.56 10.23
C LYS A 37 -2.64 -6.73 11.04
N PHE A 38 -2.16 -6.05 12.08
CA PHE A 38 -3.03 -5.34 13.02
C PHE A 38 -2.64 -3.87 13.14
N GLY A 39 -3.50 -3.12 13.81
CA GLY A 39 -3.27 -1.73 14.18
C GLY A 39 -3.28 -0.71 13.03
N ILE A 40 -3.05 0.54 13.42
CA ILE A 40 -2.96 1.71 12.56
C ILE A 40 -1.48 2.05 12.34
N TRP A 41 -1.07 2.08 11.08
CA TRP A 41 0.32 2.35 10.68
C TRP A 41 0.32 3.43 9.61
N GLY A 42 1.13 4.48 9.78
CA GLY A 42 1.18 5.63 8.86
C GLY A 42 -0.19 6.27 8.59
N GLY A 43 -1.09 6.26 9.59
CA GLY A 43 -2.46 6.77 9.46
C GLY A 43 -3.42 5.83 8.71
N MET A 44 -3.02 4.60 8.41
CA MET A 44 -3.83 3.62 7.68
C MET A 44 -4.19 2.42 8.55
N SER A 45 -5.47 2.06 8.55
CA SER A 45 -5.96 0.79 9.10
C SER A 45 -5.51 -0.40 8.26
N GLU A 46 -5.58 -1.61 8.82
CA GLU A 46 -5.34 -2.86 8.10
C GLU A 46 -6.12 -2.93 6.78
N ARG A 47 -7.41 -2.58 6.82
CA ARG A 47 -8.30 -2.62 5.64
C ARG A 47 -7.85 -1.64 4.56
N GLU A 48 -7.39 -0.46 4.94
CA GLU A 48 -6.86 0.53 4.00
C GLU A 48 -5.52 0.07 3.42
N ARG A 49 -4.61 -0.47 4.24
CA ARG A 49 -3.35 -1.04 3.76
C ARG A 49 -3.57 -2.19 2.77
N ARG A 50 -4.58 -3.06 3.00
CA ARG A 50 -4.96 -4.11 2.04
C ARG A 50 -5.38 -3.53 0.69
N ARG A 51 -6.13 -2.42 0.67
CA ARG A 51 -6.50 -1.74 -0.58
C ARG A 51 -5.27 -1.20 -1.31
N ILE A 52 -4.33 -0.58 -0.58
CA ILE A 52 -3.06 -0.09 -1.16
C ILE A 52 -2.27 -1.25 -1.78
N ARG A 53 -2.08 -2.38 -1.07
CA ARG A 53 -1.37 -3.55 -1.61
C ARG A 53 -2.03 -4.09 -2.88
N ARG A 54 -3.37 -4.16 -2.91
CA ARG A 54 -4.13 -4.58 -4.10
C ARG A 54 -3.91 -3.60 -5.26
N GLN A 55 -4.00 -2.31 -5.00
CA GLN A 55 -3.80 -1.28 -6.01
C GLN A 55 -2.40 -1.36 -6.63
N ARG A 56 -1.35 -1.44 -5.79
CA ARG A 56 0.04 -1.62 -6.26
C ARG A 56 0.23 -2.91 -7.04
N ALA A 57 -0.47 -3.99 -6.69
CA ALA A 57 -0.39 -5.24 -7.44
C ALA A 57 -1.01 -5.10 -8.84
N LEU A 58 -2.15 -4.43 -8.97
CA LEU A 58 -2.78 -4.15 -10.26
C LEU A 58 -1.92 -3.25 -11.13
N GLU A 59 -1.33 -2.19 -10.54
CA GLU A 59 -0.42 -1.30 -11.25
C GLU A 59 0.82 -2.04 -11.77
N ARG A 60 1.42 -2.91 -10.96
CA ARG A 60 2.53 -3.76 -11.40
C ARG A 60 2.14 -4.71 -12.53
N ALA A 61 0.96 -5.32 -12.47
CA ALA A 61 0.47 -6.20 -13.52
C ALA A 61 0.29 -5.43 -14.84
N ALA A 62 -0.35 -4.26 -14.79
CA ALA A 62 -0.53 -3.41 -15.96
C ALA A 62 0.80 -2.88 -16.54
N ALA A 63 1.78 -2.58 -15.68
CA ALA A 63 3.12 -2.18 -16.12
C ALA A 63 3.87 -3.33 -16.82
N ALA A 64 3.78 -4.54 -16.27
CA ALA A 64 4.37 -5.73 -16.87
C ALA A 64 3.75 -6.03 -18.25
N GLU A 65 2.42 -5.92 -18.38
CA GLU A 65 1.71 -6.11 -19.65
C GLU A 65 2.17 -5.10 -20.71
N ARG A 66 2.26 -3.82 -20.34
CA ARG A 66 2.73 -2.75 -21.23
C ARG A 66 4.17 -2.99 -21.69
N THR A 67 5.03 -3.44 -20.78
CA THR A 67 6.44 -3.75 -21.10
C THR A 67 6.51 -4.88 -22.12
N ALA A 68 5.78 -5.97 -21.90
CA ALA A 68 5.72 -7.11 -22.81
C ALA A 68 5.13 -6.76 -24.18
N GLU A 69 4.17 -5.83 -24.25
CA GLU A 69 3.64 -5.32 -25.51
C GLU A 69 4.69 -4.56 -26.33
N ILE A 70 5.44 -3.66 -25.68
CA ILE A 70 6.52 -2.90 -26.33
C ILE A 70 7.59 -3.84 -26.89
N GLU A 71 8.00 -4.84 -26.10
CA GLU A 71 8.99 -5.84 -26.52
C GLU A 71 8.51 -6.61 -27.76
N ARG A 72 7.27 -7.10 -27.77
CA ARG A 72 6.68 -7.79 -28.94
C ARG A 72 6.67 -6.91 -30.20
N LEU A 73 6.36 -5.63 -30.06
CA LEU A 73 6.34 -4.69 -31.18
C LEU A 73 7.74 -4.41 -31.73
N ALA A 74 8.76 -4.38 -30.87
CA ALA A 74 10.15 -4.20 -31.28
C ALA A 74 10.68 -5.42 -32.04
N ASP A 75 10.36 -6.63 -31.58
CA ASP A 75 10.75 -7.88 -32.23
C ASP A 75 10.14 -7.99 -33.64
N HIS A 76 8.85 -7.67 -33.79
CA HIS A 76 8.17 -7.72 -35.09
C HIS A 76 8.75 -6.73 -36.11
N ARG A 77 9.30 -5.59 -35.67
CA ARG A 77 9.94 -4.61 -36.57
C ARG A 77 11.35 -5.02 -37.02
N SER A 78 11.96 -5.97 -36.32
CA SER A 78 13.32 -6.45 -36.60
C SER A 78 13.33 -7.72 -37.47
N ALA A 79 12.16 -8.30 -37.75
CA ALA A 79 11.93 -9.45 -38.63
C ALA A 79 11.46 -8.99 -40.02
#